data_AF-A0A0G0B0K8-F1
#
_entry.id   AF-A0A0G0B0K8-F1
#
_cell.length_a   1.000
_cell.length_b   1.000
_cell.length_c   1.000
_cell.angle_alpha   90.00
_cell.angle_beta   90.00
_cell.angle_gamma   90.00
#
_symmetry.space_group_name_H-M   'P 1'
#
loop_
_entity.id
_entity.type
_entity.pdbx_description
1 polymer ?
#
loop_
_entity_poly.entity_id
_entity_poly.type
_entity_poly.pdbx_seq_one_letter_code
_entity_poly.pdbx_strand_id
1 'polypeptide(L)'
;MKNYFKYYILKLIILLLVLSGCVKNSKYSSEQKDISPDSLDYQSILLKKEELSSTGISKIQKQAQENRILEINIQNITGKAIYVACFSYIKRHTKADRWRWDKSKIYMLNANESTTIKLDTIVNKENRENIYGYLAVFDKEKDAINSTYELLEETKKLDLDRIYLLKNKTVKIGIEKYGFKGNLLSTKITEKIISGKIKPSKPIPELDFYIKNRTGKKIYIAGFIYQKQIDTDVWYYDKTDIYEINDKETILMDIDTINDKYNRVFARGFLGVFNENQKEEAEKSTYETLPTNNKLALGTIAPLKGRVVVVQVEKYGMIDNFLEFAIIDKK
;
A
#
# COMPACT_ATOMS: atom_id res chain seq x y z
N MET A 1 -45.40 -15.95 16.55
CA MET A 1 -44.25 -16.82 16.18
C MET A 1 -44.47 -17.72 14.94
N LYS A 2 -45.68 -18.20 14.63
CA LYS A 2 -45.90 -19.14 13.50
C LYS A 2 -45.63 -18.59 12.09
N ASN A 3 -45.68 -17.27 11.86
CA ASN A 3 -45.49 -16.69 10.52
C ASN A 3 -44.02 -16.50 10.12
N TYR A 4 -43.10 -16.35 11.08
CA TYR A 4 -41.67 -16.23 10.78
C TYR A 4 -41.06 -17.55 10.31
N PHE A 5 -41.57 -18.68 10.82
CA PHE A 5 -41.07 -20.00 10.46
C PHE A 5 -41.39 -20.37 9.00
N LYS A 6 -42.58 -20.00 8.49
CA LYS A 6 -42.96 -20.20 7.08
C LYS A 6 -42.06 -19.41 6.12
N TYR A 7 -41.66 -18.20 6.51
CA TYR A 7 -40.81 -17.35 5.68
C TYR A 7 -39.39 -17.90 5.51
N TYR A 8 -38.82 -18.47 6.58
CA TYR A 8 -37.50 -19.10 6.54
C TYR A 8 -37.50 -20.43 5.78
N ILE A 9 -38.55 -21.24 5.92
CA ILE A 9 -38.70 -22.48 5.13
C ILE A 9 -38.79 -22.16 3.63
N LEU A 10 -39.55 -21.14 3.25
CA LEU A 10 -39.68 -20.74 1.84
C LEU A 10 -38.35 -20.25 1.25
N LYS A 11 -37.57 -19.47 2.01
CA LYS A 11 -36.22 -19.05 1.60
C LYS A 11 -35.26 -20.23 1.46
N LEU A 12 -35.35 -21.22 2.35
CA LEU A 12 -34.49 -22.42 2.31
C LEU A 12 -34.81 -23.29 1.09
N ILE A 13 -36.09 -23.45 0.74
CA ILE A 13 -36.54 -24.20 -0.44
C ILE A 13 -36.07 -23.52 -1.73
N ILE A 14 -36.19 -22.19 -1.82
CA ILE A 14 -35.71 -21.44 -2.99
C ILE A 14 -34.19 -21.57 -3.13
N LEU A 15 -33.44 -21.50 -2.02
CA LEU A 15 -31.99 -21.68 -2.03
C LEU A 15 -31.59 -23.10 -2.48
N LEU A 16 -32.32 -24.12 -2.03
CA LEU A 16 -32.10 -25.52 -2.42
C LEU A 16 -32.45 -25.78 -3.90
N LEU A 17 -33.49 -25.12 -4.43
CA LEU A 17 -33.88 -25.22 -5.85
C LEU A 17 -32.88 -24.52 -6.78
N VAL A 18 -32.26 -23.43 -6.32
CA VAL A 18 -31.20 -22.73 -7.08
C VAL A 18 -29.90 -23.54 -7.06
N LEU A 19 -29.59 -24.21 -5.95
CA LEU A 19 -28.38 -25.05 -5.82
C LEU A 19 -28.51 -26.41 -6.52
N SER A 20 -29.74 -26.90 -6.73
CA SER A 20 -30.02 -28.15 -7.46
C SER A 20 -30.21 -27.95 -8.97
N GLY A 21 -29.68 -26.86 -9.52
CA GLY A 21 -29.62 -26.57 -10.96
C GLY A 21 -28.70 -27.52 -11.74
N CYS A 22 -28.97 -28.82 -11.67
CA CYS A 22 -28.58 -29.83 -12.62
C CYS A 22 -29.62 -30.97 -12.57
N VAL A 23 -30.12 -31.32 -13.76
CA VAL A 23 -30.82 -32.57 -14.10
C VAL A 23 -32.37 -32.52 -14.17
N LYS A 24 -32.81 -32.41 -15.42
CA LYS A 24 -33.84 -33.18 -16.14
C LYS A 24 -35.26 -33.30 -15.57
N ASN A 25 -36.20 -32.88 -16.43
CA ASN A 25 -37.52 -33.44 -16.66
C ASN A 25 -37.78 -34.78 -15.95
N SER A 26 -38.64 -34.77 -14.93
CA SER A 26 -39.48 -35.92 -14.63
C SER A 26 -40.80 -35.47 -14.01
N LYS A 27 -41.84 -36.23 -14.36
CA LYS A 27 -43.27 -36.01 -14.12
C LYS A 27 -43.65 -36.16 -12.64
N TYR A 28 -44.51 -35.28 -12.14
CA TYR A 28 -45.45 -35.45 -11.01
C TYR A 28 -46.57 -34.42 -11.27
N SER A 29 -47.83 -34.75 -11.61
CA SER A 29 -48.93 -35.37 -10.84
C SER A 29 -49.03 -34.87 -9.39
N SER A 30 -50.14 -34.43 -8.82
CA SER A 30 -51.48 -34.01 -9.26
C SER A 30 -52.15 -33.56 -7.96
N GLU A 31 -52.39 -32.27 -7.79
CA GLU A 31 -53.39 -31.73 -6.86
C GLU A 31 -53.61 -30.24 -7.23
N GLN A 32 -54.41 -30.03 -8.28
CA GLN A 32 -54.89 -28.72 -8.68
C GLN A 32 -56.22 -28.45 -7.98
N LYS A 33 -56.24 -27.45 -7.09
CA LYS A 33 -57.46 -26.69 -6.85
C LYS A 33 -57.63 -25.75 -8.05
N ASP A 34 -58.72 -25.92 -8.77
CA ASP A 34 -59.07 -25.15 -9.96
C ASP A 34 -59.15 -23.65 -9.60
N ILE A 35 -58.12 -22.91 -9.99
CA ILE A 35 -58.19 -21.46 -10.13
C ILE A 35 -58.36 -21.21 -11.62
N SER A 36 -59.53 -20.71 -12.00
CA SER A 36 -59.89 -20.42 -13.40
C SER A 36 -58.85 -19.49 -14.05
N PRO A 37 -58.27 -19.85 -15.22
CA PRO A 37 -57.28 -19.05 -15.93
C PRO A 37 -57.80 -17.70 -16.46
N ASP A 38 -59.13 -17.53 -16.50
CA ASP A 38 -59.79 -16.37 -17.11
C ASP A 38 -60.07 -15.23 -16.13
N SER A 39 -59.60 -15.31 -14.88
CA SER A 39 -59.69 -14.17 -13.97
C SER A 39 -58.63 -13.13 -14.35
N LEU A 40 -59.06 -11.87 -14.50
CA LEU A 40 -58.19 -10.69 -14.70
C LEU A 40 -57.04 -10.61 -13.67
N ASP A 41 -57.21 -11.23 -12.50
CA ASP A 41 -56.21 -11.33 -11.45
C ASP A 41 -55.07 -12.32 -11.77
N TYR A 42 -55.31 -13.38 -12.53
CA TYR A 42 -54.25 -14.35 -12.87
C TYR A 42 -53.27 -13.79 -13.90
N GLN A 43 -53.80 -13.08 -14.91
CA GLN A 43 -53.01 -12.36 -15.91
C GLN A 43 -52.22 -11.20 -15.27
N SER A 44 -52.81 -10.47 -14.32
CA SER A 44 -52.13 -9.39 -13.60
C SER A 44 -51.01 -9.92 -12.68
N ILE A 45 -51.20 -11.08 -12.04
CA ILE A 45 -50.17 -11.75 -11.23
C ILE A 45 -49.03 -12.30 -12.10
N LEU A 46 -49.31 -12.82 -13.30
CA LEU A 46 -48.30 -13.29 -14.26
C LEU A 46 -47.47 -12.13 -14.81
N LEU A 47 -48.11 -11.04 -15.25
CA LEU A 47 -47.44 -9.82 -15.69
C LEU A 47 -46.56 -9.22 -14.59
N LYS A 48 -47.06 -9.17 -13.35
CA LYS A 48 -46.30 -8.65 -12.20
C LYS A 48 -45.13 -9.57 -11.81
N LYS A 49 -45.26 -10.89 -12.01
CA LYS A 49 -44.16 -11.86 -11.84
C LYS A 49 -43.09 -11.70 -12.92
N GLU A 50 -43.47 -11.48 -14.18
CA GLU A 50 -42.54 -11.25 -15.28
C GLU A 50 -41.81 -9.90 -15.13
N GLU A 51 -42.50 -8.84 -14.71
CA GLU A 51 -41.91 -7.54 -14.38
C GLU A 51 -40.95 -7.60 -13.17
N LEU A 52 -41.31 -8.34 -12.11
CA LEU A 52 -40.45 -8.56 -10.95
C LEU A 52 -39.23 -9.45 -11.28
N SER A 53 -39.37 -10.40 -12.22
CA SER A 53 -38.26 -11.26 -12.64
C SER A 53 -37.28 -10.54 -13.58
N SER A 54 -37.77 -9.72 -14.52
CA SER A 54 -36.94 -9.00 -15.49
C SER A 54 -36.17 -7.83 -14.83
N THR A 55 -36.79 -7.12 -13.89
CA THR A 55 -36.11 -6.08 -13.09
C THR A 55 -35.18 -6.65 -12.02
N GLY A 56 -35.51 -7.80 -11.43
CA GLY A 56 -34.65 -8.51 -10.48
C GLY A 56 -33.43 -9.14 -11.13
N ILE A 57 -33.60 -9.83 -12.26
CA ILE A 57 -32.51 -10.45 -13.02
C ILE A 57 -31.60 -9.38 -13.62
N SER A 58 -32.14 -8.27 -14.15
CA SER A 58 -31.28 -7.19 -14.66
C SER A 58 -30.50 -6.50 -13.54
N LYS A 59 -31.06 -6.31 -12.33
CA LYS A 59 -30.32 -5.81 -11.17
C LYS A 59 -29.23 -6.78 -10.72
N ILE A 60 -29.51 -8.08 -10.65
CA ILE A 60 -28.52 -9.11 -10.27
C ILE A 60 -27.42 -9.25 -11.32
N GLN A 61 -27.77 -9.22 -12.61
CA GLN A 61 -26.79 -9.26 -13.72
C GLN A 61 -25.95 -7.99 -13.75
N LYS A 62 -26.56 -6.81 -13.54
CA LYS A 62 -25.85 -5.53 -13.46
C LYS A 62 -24.93 -5.47 -12.25
N GLN A 63 -25.36 -5.95 -11.09
CA GLN A 63 -24.53 -6.05 -9.87
C GLN A 63 -23.41 -7.10 -10.03
N ALA A 64 -23.68 -8.22 -10.70
CA ALA A 64 -22.68 -9.22 -11.02
C ALA A 64 -21.65 -8.70 -12.04
N GLN A 65 -22.06 -7.83 -12.97
CA GLN A 65 -21.21 -7.18 -13.97
C GLN A 65 -20.41 -6.01 -13.39
N GLU A 66 -20.98 -5.21 -12.49
CA GLU A 66 -20.29 -4.17 -11.70
C GLU A 66 -19.19 -4.78 -10.81
N ASN A 67 -19.39 -6.01 -10.30
CA ASN A 67 -18.35 -6.75 -9.60
C ASN A 67 -17.24 -7.30 -10.51
N ARG A 68 -17.31 -7.11 -11.84
CA ARG A 68 -16.27 -7.54 -12.79
C ARG A 68 -15.29 -6.47 -13.20
N ILE A 69 -15.59 -5.20 -12.93
CA ILE A 69 -14.75 -4.10 -13.34
C ILE A 69 -13.81 -3.78 -12.19
N LEU A 70 -12.51 -3.88 -12.45
CA LEU A 70 -11.50 -3.40 -11.52
C LEU A 70 -11.26 -1.93 -11.84
N GLU A 71 -11.47 -1.10 -10.84
CA GLU A 71 -11.39 0.34 -10.98
C GLU A 71 -10.55 0.91 -9.84
N ILE A 72 -9.70 1.88 -10.17
CA ILE A 72 -8.89 2.61 -9.20
C ILE A 72 -9.32 4.07 -9.27
N ASN A 73 -9.75 4.63 -8.14
CA ASN A 73 -10.02 6.06 -8.05
C ASN A 73 -8.73 6.79 -7.70
N ILE A 74 -8.44 7.84 -8.45
CA ILE A 74 -7.22 8.63 -8.30
C ILE A 74 -7.61 10.09 -8.18
N GLN A 75 -6.91 10.82 -7.31
CA GLN A 75 -7.05 12.26 -7.17
C GLN A 75 -5.69 12.95 -7.27
N ASN A 76 -5.57 13.94 -8.14
CA ASN A 76 -4.38 14.78 -8.25
C ASN A 76 -4.46 15.92 -7.24
N ILE A 77 -3.64 15.94 -6.19
CA ILE A 77 -3.47 17.05 -5.24
C ILE A 77 -2.10 17.75 -5.40
N THR A 78 -1.43 17.55 -6.53
CA THR A 78 -0.08 18.07 -6.80
C THR A 78 -0.02 19.58 -7.04
N GLY A 79 -1.14 20.20 -7.45
CA GLY A 79 -1.16 21.61 -7.84
C GLY A 79 -0.67 21.88 -9.26
N LYS A 80 -0.30 20.86 -10.04
CA LYS A 80 -0.04 20.96 -11.49
C LYS A 80 -0.76 19.85 -12.26
N ALA A 81 -0.79 19.94 -13.59
CA ALA A 81 -1.27 18.85 -14.43
C ALA A 81 -0.26 17.69 -14.42
N ILE A 82 -0.77 16.46 -14.36
CA ILE A 82 0.02 15.22 -14.39
C ILE A 82 -0.62 14.23 -15.37
N TYR A 83 0.18 13.27 -15.83
CA TYR A 83 -0.28 12.14 -16.62
C TYR A 83 -0.09 10.87 -15.81
N VAL A 84 -1.12 10.02 -15.74
CA VAL A 84 -1.07 8.77 -14.97
C VAL A 84 -1.42 7.57 -15.85
N ALA A 85 -0.75 6.45 -15.59
CA ALA A 85 -1.06 5.16 -16.18
C ALA A 85 -0.87 4.06 -15.13
N CYS A 86 -1.77 3.09 -15.09
CA CYS A 86 -1.66 1.94 -14.20
C CYS A 86 -1.11 0.73 -14.97
N PHE A 87 -0.13 0.05 -14.39
CA PHE A 87 0.42 -1.21 -14.84
C PHE A 87 -0.10 -2.32 -13.93
N SER A 88 -0.89 -3.25 -14.48
CA SER A 88 -1.46 -4.38 -13.74
C SER A 88 -0.65 -5.64 -14.00
N TYR A 89 -0.09 -6.24 -12.95
CA TYR A 89 0.55 -7.54 -12.98
C TYR A 89 -0.46 -8.66 -12.84
N ILE A 90 -0.57 -9.50 -13.86
CA ILE A 90 -1.57 -10.55 -13.88
C ILE A 90 -0.87 -11.90 -13.99
N LYS A 91 -1.05 -12.74 -12.97
CA LYS A 91 -0.68 -14.15 -13.06
C LYS A 91 -1.75 -14.88 -13.87
N ARG A 92 -1.39 -15.50 -15.00
CA ARG A 92 -2.33 -16.35 -15.74
C ARG A 92 -2.38 -17.73 -15.10
N HIS A 93 -3.57 -18.19 -14.69
CA HIS A 93 -3.82 -19.59 -14.36
C HIS A 93 -3.94 -20.49 -15.62
N THR A 94 -2.95 -20.42 -16.51
CA THR A 94 -2.79 -21.34 -17.63
C THR A 94 -1.56 -22.20 -17.42
N LYS A 95 -1.47 -23.38 -18.06
CA LYS A 95 -0.35 -24.34 -17.91
C LYS A 95 1.06 -23.75 -18.12
N ALA A 96 1.16 -22.57 -18.75
CA ALA A 96 2.37 -21.77 -18.73
C ALA A 96 2.21 -20.68 -17.66
N ASP A 97 2.88 -20.83 -16.52
CA ASP A 97 3.01 -19.84 -15.43
C ASP A 97 3.76 -18.57 -15.89
N ARG A 98 3.19 -17.86 -16.87
CA ARG A 98 3.76 -16.62 -17.39
C ARG A 98 2.98 -15.45 -16.83
N TRP A 99 3.70 -14.59 -16.16
CA TRP A 99 3.19 -13.30 -15.77
C TRP A 99 3.12 -12.37 -16.98
N ARG A 100 2.15 -11.47 -16.97
CA ARG A 100 2.04 -10.39 -17.96
C ARG A 100 1.70 -9.08 -17.29
N TRP A 101 2.10 -7.99 -17.91
CA TRP A 101 1.70 -6.65 -17.54
C TRP A 101 0.68 -6.11 -18.54
N ASP A 102 -0.40 -5.54 -18.03
CA ASP A 102 -1.36 -4.78 -18.83
C ASP A 102 -1.26 -3.31 -18.42
N LYS A 103 -1.02 -2.41 -19.38
CA LYS A 103 -0.97 -0.96 -19.17
C LYS A 103 -2.34 -0.36 -19.46
N SER A 104 -2.87 0.45 -18.55
CA SER A 104 -4.12 1.18 -18.76
C SER A 104 -3.97 2.26 -19.84
N LYS A 105 -5.10 2.87 -20.23
CA LYS A 105 -5.06 4.16 -20.91
C LYS A 105 -4.33 5.19 -20.04
N ILE A 106 -3.76 6.20 -20.71
CA ILE A 106 -3.13 7.34 -20.05
C ILE A 106 -4.24 8.34 -19.74
N TYR A 107 -4.23 8.86 -18.52
CA TYR A 107 -5.16 9.89 -18.08
C TYR A 107 -4.38 11.15 -17.74
N MET A 108 -4.80 12.27 -18.32
CA MET A 108 -4.34 13.59 -17.88
C MET A 108 -5.24 14.04 -16.74
N LEU A 109 -4.65 14.46 -15.61
CA LEU A 109 -5.38 15.05 -14.49
C LEU A 109 -4.85 16.45 -14.23
N ASN A 110 -5.74 17.44 -14.28
CA ASN A 110 -5.43 18.78 -13.80
C ASN A 110 -5.33 18.80 -12.27
N ALA A 111 -4.82 19.89 -11.71
CA ALA A 111 -4.74 20.07 -10.27
C ALA A 111 -6.12 19.93 -9.60
N ASN A 112 -6.18 19.16 -8.51
CA ASN A 112 -7.39 18.82 -7.74
C ASN A 112 -8.44 17.97 -8.49
N GLU A 113 -8.15 17.52 -9.70
CA GLU A 113 -9.03 16.64 -10.47
C GLU A 113 -8.98 15.22 -9.93
N SER A 114 -10.09 14.49 -10.07
CA SER A 114 -10.16 13.06 -9.76
C SER A 114 -10.65 12.30 -10.98
N THR A 115 -10.13 11.09 -11.16
CA THR A 115 -10.55 10.19 -12.24
C THR A 115 -10.62 8.76 -11.75
N THR A 116 -11.26 7.91 -12.55
CA THR A 116 -11.34 6.47 -12.30
C THR A 116 -10.64 5.75 -13.44
N ILE A 117 -9.52 5.10 -13.14
CA ILE A 117 -8.83 4.22 -14.10
C ILE A 117 -9.58 2.90 -14.12
N LYS A 118 -10.17 2.58 -15.27
CA LYS A 118 -10.76 1.27 -15.53
C LYS A 118 -9.66 0.35 -16.01
N LEU A 119 -9.43 -0.71 -15.25
CA LEU A 119 -8.56 -1.80 -15.64
C LEU A 119 -9.42 -2.82 -16.36
N ASP A 120 -8.97 -3.27 -17.53
CA ASP A 120 -9.76 -4.11 -18.43
C ASP A 120 -10.37 -5.32 -17.72
N THR A 121 -11.47 -5.82 -18.29
CA THR A 121 -12.30 -6.85 -17.66
C THR A 121 -11.58 -8.20 -17.62
N ILE A 122 -10.91 -8.46 -16.50
CA ILE A 122 -10.41 -9.80 -16.19
C ILE A 122 -11.62 -10.67 -15.88
N VAL A 123 -11.98 -11.56 -16.80
CA VAL A 123 -13.23 -12.32 -16.75
C VAL A 123 -13.29 -13.28 -15.54
N ASN A 124 -12.16 -13.91 -15.20
CA ASN A 124 -12.05 -14.86 -14.11
C ASN A 124 -11.87 -14.16 -12.75
N LYS A 125 -12.72 -14.48 -11.76
CA LYS A 125 -12.70 -13.91 -10.40
C LYS A 125 -11.41 -14.24 -9.64
N GLU A 126 -10.89 -15.47 -9.72
CA GLU A 126 -9.67 -15.88 -8.98
C GLU A 126 -8.42 -15.12 -9.46
N ASN A 127 -8.37 -14.82 -10.76
CA ASN A 127 -7.33 -13.96 -11.31
C ASN A 127 -7.40 -12.55 -10.70
N ARG A 128 -8.60 -12.03 -10.36
CA ARG A 128 -8.76 -10.65 -9.86
C ARG A 128 -8.17 -10.43 -8.47
N GLU A 129 -8.25 -11.44 -7.63
CA GLU A 129 -7.76 -11.37 -6.25
C GLU A 129 -6.21 -11.43 -6.20
N ASN A 130 -5.56 -11.76 -7.32
CA ASN A 130 -4.10 -11.90 -7.43
C ASN A 130 -3.47 -10.93 -8.44
N ILE A 131 -4.09 -9.76 -8.64
CA ILE A 131 -3.53 -8.70 -9.49
C ILE A 131 -2.79 -7.71 -8.62
N TYR A 132 -1.52 -7.51 -8.93
CA TYR A 132 -0.71 -6.45 -8.36
C TYR A 132 -0.71 -5.25 -9.27
N GLY A 133 -0.63 -4.04 -8.72
CA GLY A 133 -0.68 -2.81 -9.50
C GLY A 133 0.51 -1.92 -9.23
N TYR A 134 0.96 -1.22 -10.26
CA TYR A 134 1.80 -0.04 -10.09
C TYR A 134 1.11 1.14 -10.76
N LEU A 135 1.08 2.27 -10.08
CA LEU A 135 0.68 3.54 -10.68
C LEU A 135 1.93 4.29 -11.11
N ALA A 136 1.99 4.63 -12.38
CA ALA A 136 3.03 5.47 -12.92
C ALA A 136 2.50 6.87 -13.15
N VAL A 137 3.31 7.86 -12.81
CA VAL A 137 2.95 9.27 -12.95
C VAL A 137 4.06 10.02 -13.66
N PHE A 138 3.66 10.90 -14.56
CA PHE A 138 4.54 11.59 -15.48
C PHE A 138 4.16 13.06 -15.57
N ASP A 139 5.15 13.89 -15.82
CA ASP A 139 4.97 15.32 -16.06
C ASP A 139 4.71 15.63 -17.53
N LYS A 140 5.10 14.71 -18.42
CA LYS A 140 4.95 14.84 -19.87
C LYS A 140 4.20 13.64 -20.43
N GLU A 141 3.26 13.91 -21.33
CA GLU A 141 2.47 12.89 -22.01
C GLU A 141 3.34 11.89 -22.79
N LYS A 142 4.39 12.39 -23.47
CA LYS A 142 5.29 11.55 -24.27
C LYS A 142 5.98 10.47 -23.43
N ASP A 143 6.33 10.78 -22.19
CA ASP A 143 6.96 9.83 -21.28
C ASP A 143 5.93 8.78 -20.83
N ALA A 144 4.69 9.22 -20.56
CA ALA A 144 3.59 8.33 -20.28
C ALA A 144 3.30 7.40 -21.45
N ILE A 145 3.34 7.86 -22.71
CA ILE A 145 3.13 7.05 -23.92
C ILE A 145 4.22 5.98 -24.07
N ASN A 146 5.48 6.40 -23.99
CA ASN A 146 6.63 5.52 -24.26
C ASN A 146 6.97 4.56 -23.10
N SER A 147 6.38 4.75 -21.92
CA SER A 147 6.65 3.89 -20.77
C SER A 147 6.16 2.46 -20.96
N THR A 148 7.01 1.51 -20.60
CA THR A 148 6.64 0.11 -20.33
C THR A 148 6.99 -0.20 -18.87
N TYR A 149 6.39 -1.23 -18.30
CA TYR A 149 6.67 -1.56 -16.90
C TYR A 149 8.16 -1.84 -16.66
N GLU A 150 8.79 -2.56 -17.58
CA GLU A 150 10.18 -3.01 -17.52
C GLU A 150 11.19 -1.87 -17.66
N LEU A 151 10.83 -0.82 -18.40
CA LEU A 151 11.71 0.33 -18.66
C LEU A 151 11.44 1.50 -17.72
N LEU A 152 10.40 1.42 -16.90
CA LEU A 152 10.05 2.47 -15.97
C LEU A 152 11.01 2.45 -14.78
N GLU A 153 11.58 3.62 -14.47
CA GLU A 153 12.38 3.83 -13.27
C GLU A 153 11.54 3.57 -12.01
N GLU A 154 12.15 2.97 -10.99
CA GLU A 154 11.45 2.63 -9.75
C GLU A 154 10.89 3.88 -9.03
N THR A 155 11.55 5.03 -9.19
CA THR A 155 11.10 6.32 -8.66
C THR A 155 9.78 6.80 -9.26
N LYS A 156 9.40 6.30 -10.43
CA LYS A 156 8.14 6.63 -11.11
C LYS A 156 7.08 5.57 -10.89
N LYS A 157 7.37 4.51 -10.13
CA LYS A 157 6.45 3.44 -9.79
C LYS A 157 5.92 3.63 -8.37
N LEU A 158 4.60 3.68 -8.28
CA LEU A 158 3.90 3.70 -7.02
C LEU A 158 3.23 2.35 -6.84
N ASP A 159 3.74 1.55 -5.90
CA ASP A 159 3.21 0.21 -5.64
C ASP A 159 1.80 0.32 -5.04
N LEU A 160 0.83 -0.28 -5.73
CA LEU A 160 -0.57 -0.33 -5.32
C LEU A 160 -0.89 -1.63 -4.58
N ASP A 161 0.09 -2.52 -4.39
CA ASP A 161 -0.08 -3.89 -3.92
C ASP A 161 -1.24 -4.56 -4.67
N ARG A 162 -2.19 -5.18 -3.99
CA ARG A 162 -3.31 -5.86 -4.61
C ARG A 162 -4.41 -4.88 -5.00
N ILE A 163 -4.61 -4.71 -6.31
CA ILE A 163 -5.56 -3.74 -6.88
C ILE A 163 -6.99 -3.92 -6.33
N TYR A 164 -7.44 -5.16 -6.12
CA TYR A 164 -8.80 -5.41 -5.63
C TYR A 164 -9.04 -4.85 -4.22
N LEU A 165 -7.99 -4.69 -3.39
CA LEU A 165 -8.08 -4.09 -2.06
C LEU A 165 -8.29 -2.58 -2.10
N LEU A 166 -8.04 -1.95 -3.25
CA LEU A 166 -8.29 -0.53 -3.48
C LEU A 166 -9.73 -0.26 -3.92
N LYS A 167 -10.58 -1.29 -4.03
CA LYS A 167 -12.00 -1.11 -4.31
C LYS A 167 -12.61 -0.18 -3.25
N ASN A 168 -13.29 0.88 -3.71
CA ASN A 168 -13.86 1.95 -2.88
C ASN A 168 -12.82 2.81 -2.14
N LYS A 169 -11.53 2.70 -2.45
CA LYS A 169 -10.49 3.61 -1.94
C LYS A 169 -10.10 4.61 -3.02
N THR A 170 -9.54 5.73 -2.59
CA THR A 170 -8.99 6.74 -3.48
C THR A 170 -7.50 6.90 -3.22
N VAL A 171 -6.70 6.79 -4.27
CA VAL A 171 -5.26 7.08 -4.27
C VAL A 171 -5.08 8.57 -4.54
N LYS A 172 -4.64 9.33 -3.54
CA LYS A 172 -4.33 10.75 -3.72
C LYS A 172 -2.87 10.91 -4.13
N ILE A 173 -2.58 11.69 -5.15
CA ILE A 173 -1.26 11.93 -5.71
C ILE A 173 -0.87 13.38 -5.41
N GLY A 174 0.10 13.61 -4.53
CA GLY A 174 0.49 14.98 -4.13
C GLY A 174 1.94 15.31 -4.38
N ILE A 175 2.20 16.61 -4.61
CA ILE A 175 3.55 17.17 -4.54
C ILE A 175 3.66 17.80 -3.16
N GLU A 176 4.66 17.38 -2.39
CA GLU A 176 4.93 17.98 -1.10
C GLU A 176 5.49 19.42 -1.30
N LYS A 177 4.63 20.43 -1.17
CA LYS A 177 5.07 21.83 -1.02
C LYS A 177 5.56 22.01 0.42
N TYR A 178 6.85 21.80 0.63
CA TYR A 178 7.62 22.12 1.85
C TYR A 178 6.91 21.81 3.19
N GLY A 179 7.29 20.70 3.81
CA GLY A 179 7.33 20.58 5.26
C GLY A 179 6.52 19.44 5.85
N PHE A 180 7.18 18.28 5.97
CA PHE A 180 6.95 17.28 7.01
C PHE A 180 5.54 16.67 7.03
N LYS A 181 5.22 16.00 5.93
CA LYS A 181 4.54 14.71 5.96
C LYS A 181 5.16 13.90 4.82
N GLY A 182 5.91 12.85 5.15
CA GLY A 182 6.46 11.96 4.13
C GLY A 182 7.90 12.18 3.68
N ASN A 183 8.77 12.85 4.45
CA ASN A 183 10.21 12.84 4.16
C ASN A 183 10.71 11.38 4.17
N LEU A 184 10.96 10.81 2.98
CA LEU A 184 11.88 9.69 2.82
C LEU A 184 13.26 10.20 3.20
N LEU A 185 13.60 10.05 4.48
CA LEU A 185 14.96 10.16 4.95
C LEU A 185 15.78 9.14 4.16
N SER A 186 16.67 9.61 3.29
CA SER A 186 17.60 8.73 2.61
C SER A 186 18.86 8.59 3.44
N THR A 187 19.35 7.36 3.53
CA THR A 187 20.65 7.06 4.11
C THR A 187 21.63 6.88 2.96
N LYS A 188 22.55 7.82 2.80
CA LYS A 188 23.75 7.55 2.01
C LYS A 188 24.82 7.03 2.96
N ILE A 189 25.02 5.72 2.95
CA ILE A 189 26.16 5.09 3.63
C ILE A 189 27.38 5.37 2.77
N THR A 190 28.13 6.43 3.09
CA THR A 190 29.41 6.69 2.44
C THR A 190 30.46 5.72 2.97
N GLU A 191 31.40 5.33 2.09
CA GLU A 191 32.48 4.41 2.45
C GLU A 191 33.25 4.86 3.69
N LYS A 192 33.84 3.86 4.35
CA LYS A 192 34.75 3.91 5.51
C LYS A 192 35.49 5.25 5.57
N ILE A 193 35.54 5.89 6.75
CA ILE A 193 36.37 7.07 7.01
C ILE A 193 37.84 6.70 6.77
N ILE A 194 38.28 6.74 5.51
CA ILE A 194 39.67 6.61 5.09
C ILE A 194 39.98 7.96 4.46
N SER A 195 40.27 8.94 5.31
CA SER A 195 41.28 9.99 5.10
C SER A 195 41.01 11.19 6.00
N GLY A 196 41.88 11.34 7.00
CA GLY A 196 42.26 12.66 7.52
C GLY A 196 41.30 13.34 8.50
N LYS A 197 41.28 12.87 9.76
CA LYS A 197 41.39 13.69 11.01
C LYS A 197 40.82 13.02 12.26
N ILE A 198 40.14 11.89 12.15
CA ILE A 198 39.70 11.13 13.32
C ILE A 198 40.54 9.85 13.37
N LYS A 199 41.60 9.84 14.19
CA LYS A 199 42.33 8.60 14.49
C LYS A 199 41.50 7.84 15.52
N PRO A 200 40.88 6.69 15.20
CA PRO A 200 40.27 5.85 16.23
C PRO A 200 41.41 5.35 17.13
N SER A 201 41.39 5.74 18.40
CA SER A 201 42.50 5.48 19.34
C SER A 201 42.56 4.03 19.82
N LYS A 202 41.53 3.20 19.56
CA LYS A 202 41.47 1.78 19.95
C LYS A 202 40.61 0.98 18.97
N PRO A 203 40.81 -0.36 18.85
CA PRO A 203 39.87 -1.23 18.14
C PRO A 203 38.53 -1.18 18.86
N ILE A 204 37.57 -0.46 18.29
CA ILE A 204 36.21 -0.32 18.84
C ILE A 204 35.58 -1.72 18.83
N PRO A 205 35.28 -2.36 19.98
CA PRO A 205 34.55 -3.61 20.03
C PRO A 205 33.10 -3.41 19.59
N GLU A 206 32.52 -2.23 19.84
CA GLU A 206 31.11 -1.91 19.65
C GLU A 206 30.66 -1.75 18.18
N LEU A 207 29.35 -1.57 18.02
CA LEU A 207 28.65 -1.39 16.75
C LEU A 207 28.57 0.08 16.32
N ASP A 208 29.39 0.94 16.89
CA ASP A 208 29.30 2.39 16.73
C ASP A 208 29.45 2.83 15.29
N PHE A 209 28.71 3.88 14.97
CA PHE A 209 28.78 4.53 13.67
C PHE A 209 28.62 6.04 13.84
N TYR A 210 29.10 6.78 12.86
CA TYR A 210 28.98 8.23 12.88
C TYR A 210 27.71 8.67 12.19
N ILE A 211 27.10 9.75 12.68
CA ILE A 211 25.95 10.38 12.03
C ILE A 211 26.32 11.79 11.64
N LYS A 212 26.17 12.11 10.36
CA LYS A 212 26.41 13.46 9.84
C LYS A 212 25.10 14.11 9.43
N ASN A 213 24.77 15.23 10.06
CA ASN A 213 23.61 16.03 9.68
C ASN A 213 23.94 16.86 8.42
N ARG A 214 23.11 16.78 7.39
CA ARG A 214 23.11 17.64 6.20
C ARG A 214 21.68 18.08 5.84
N THR A 215 20.82 18.21 6.85
CA THR A 215 19.43 18.61 6.67
C THR A 215 19.28 20.12 6.44
N GLY A 216 20.34 20.91 6.66
CA GLY A 216 20.31 22.38 6.58
C GLY A 216 19.80 23.05 7.85
N LYS A 217 19.47 22.28 8.90
CA LYS A 217 18.97 22.78 10.18
C LYS A 217 19.39 21.89 11.33
N LYS A 218 19.18 22.35 12.57
CA LYS A 218 19.38 21.55 13.77
C LYS A 218 18.33 20.44 13.85
N ILE A 219 18.76 19.25 14.28
CA ILE A 219 17.91 18.08 14.51
C ILE A 219 18.28 17.40 15.83
N TYR A 220 17.34 16.65 16.39
CA TYR A 220 17.61 15.68 17.45
C TYR A 220 17.55 14.27 16.88
N ILE A 221 18.50 13.42 17.24
CA ILE A 221 18.55 12.03 16.81
C ILE A 221 18.66 11.08 17.99
N ALA A 222 17.92 9.98 17.94
CA ALA A 222 18.10 8.82 18.80
C ALA A 222 18.19 7.54 17.96
N GLY A 223 19.11 6.64 18.31
CA GLY A 223 19.19 5.30 17.76
C GLY A 223 18.24 4.35 18.51
N PHE A 224 17.52 3.52 17.77
CA PHE A 224 16.67 2.44 18.31
C PHE A 224 17.19 1.12 17.75
N ILE A 225 17.82 0.32 18.61
CA ILE A 225 18.52 -0.90 18.22
C ILE A 225 17.77 -2.12 18.72
N TYR A 226 17.56 -3.10 17.85
CA TYR A 226 16.84 -4.34 18.09
C TYR A 226 17.78 -5.53 17.97
N GLN A 227 17.71 -6.43 18.94
CA GLN A 227 18.31 -7.74 18.82
C GLN A 227 17.30 -8.82 19.18
N LYS A 228 17.29 -9.91 18.40
CA LYS A 228 16.61 -11.14 18.78
C LYS A 228 17.64 -12.01 19.50
N GLN A 229 17.33 -12.44 20.71
CA GLN A 229 18.20 -13.36 21.44
C GLN A 229 18.12 -14.75 20.79
N ILE A 230 19.24 -15.49 20.84
CA ILE A 230 19.31 -16.86 20.32
C ILE A 230 18.26 -17.71 21.02
N ASP A 231 17.49 -18.47 20.23
CA ASP A 231 16.48 -19.43 20.69
C ASP A 231 15.34 -18.85 21.55
N THR A 232 15.10 -17.54 21.50
CA THR A 232 13.91 -16.92 22.10
C THR A 232 13.18 -16.02 21.10
N ASP A 233 11.87 -15.87 21.27
CA ASP A 233 11.06 -14.89 20.53
C ASP A 233 11.08 -13.49 21.18
N VAL A 234 11.95 -13.30 22.17
CA VAL A 234 12.09 -12.04 22.89
C VAL A 234 13.03 -11.11 22.12
N TRP A 235 12.50 -9.95 21.79
CA TRP A 235 13.26 -8.84 21.22
C TRP A 235 13.72 -7.92 22.33
N TYR A 236 15.02 -7.68 22.41
CA TYR A 236 15.56 -6.61 23.23
C TYR A 236 15.65 -5.37 22.37
N TYR A 237 15.08 -4.28 22.88
CA TYR A 237 15.24 -2.96 22.31
C TYR A 237 16.21 -2.17 23.18
N ASP A 238 16.99 -1.33 22.53
CA ASP A 238 17.79 -0.32 23.18
C ASP A 238 17.55 1.03 22.50
N LYS A 239 17.54 2.09 23.30
CA LYS A 239 17.42 3.46 22.83
C LYS A 239 18.67 4.21 23.31
N THR A 240 19.43 4.75 22.36
CA THR A 240 20.58 5.58 22.69
C THR A 240 20.14 6.90 23.32
N ASP A 241 21.11 7.63 23.86
CA ASP A 241 20.90 9.03 24.21
C ASP A 241 20.41 9.83 23.00
N ILE A 242 19.78 10.97 23.31
CA ILE A 242 19.33 11.92 22.30
C ILE A 242 20.45 12.91 22.05
N TYR A 243 20.88 12.95 20.80
CA TYR A 243 21.92 13.87 20.38
C TYR A 243 21.29 15.05 19.64
N GLU A 244 21.64 16.25 20.08
CA GLU A 244 21.44 17.47 19.32
C GLU A 244 22.55 17.60 18.29
N ILE A 245 22.20 17.74 17.00
CA ILE A 245 23.17 17.80 15.91
C ILE A 245 22.87 19.03 15.04
N ASN A 246 23.82 19.96 14.98
CA ASN A 246 23.72 21.13 14.10
C ASN A 246 23.96 20.76 12.63
N ASP A 247 23.60 21.64 11.70
CA ASP A 247 23.86 21.38 10.27
C ASP A 247 25.36 21.16 10.02
N LYS A 248 25.70 20.15 9.20
CA LYS A 248 27.06 19.68 8.84
C LYS A 248 27.86 19.05 9.97
N GLU A 249 27.35 19.05 11.21
CA GLU A 249 27.98 18.40 12.35
C GLU A 249 27.97 16.87 12.19
N THR A 250 28.96 16.21 12.81
CA THR A 250 29.08 14.76 12.82
C THR A 250 29.28 14.30 14.26
N ILE A 251 28.44 13.38 14.71
CA ILE A 251 28.50 12.78 16.05
C ILE A 251 28.82 11.30 15.95
N LEU A 252 29.32 10.72 17.05
CA LEU A 252 29.41 9.26 17.23
C LEU A 252 28.10 8.79 17.87
N MET A 253 27.45 7.80 17.25
CA MET A 253 26.34 7.06 17.84
C MET A 253 26.94 5.83 18.52
N ASP A 254 26.97 5.88 19.84
CA ASP A 254 27.55 4.83 20.69
C ASP A 254 26.54 3.71 20.92
N ILE A 255 26.93 2.45 20.71
CA ILE A 255 26.06 1.28 20.87
C ILE A 255 26.72 0.28 21.81
N ASP A 256 26.68 0.61 23.09
CA ASP A 256 27.29 -0.15 24.18
C ASP A 256 26.48 -1.36 24.65
N THR A 257 25.20 -1.44 24.30
CA THR A 257 24.26 -2.40 24.92
C THR A 257 24.34 -3.81 24.35
N ILE A 258 25.01 -4.00 23.21
CA ILE A 258 25.13 -5.31 22.56
C ILE A 258 26.50 -5.90 22.85
N ASN A 259 26.62 -6.63 23.96
CA ASN A 259 27.86 -7.28 24.37
C ASN A 259 28.15 -8.59 23.62
N ASP A 260 27.11 -9.32 23.21
CA ASP A 260 27.25 -10.63 22.57
C ASP A 260 27.61 -10.51 21.07
N LYS A 261 28.71 -11.13 20.68
CA LYS A 261 29.24 -11.11 19.30
C LYS A 261 28.29 -11.70 18.26
N TYR A 262 27.51 -12.73 18.60
CA TYR A 262 26.49 -13.31 17.73
C TYR A 262 25.36 -12.32 17.50
N ASN A 263 24.83 -11.73 18.58
CA ASN A 263 23.72 -10.77 18.50
C ASN A 263 24.09 -9.52 17.70
N ARG A 264 25.36 -9.10 17.73
CA ARG A 264 25.87 -7.97 16.93
C ARG A 264 25.62 -8.13 15.42
N VAL A 265 25.68 -9.36 14.90
CA VAL A 265 25.51 -9.62 13.46
C VAL A 265 24.05 -9.43 13.02
N PHE A 266 23.11 -9.71 13.91
CA PHE A 266 21.68 -9.68 13.61
C PHE A 266 20.98 -8.41 14.13
N ALA A 267 21.72 -7.54 14.80
CA ALA A 267 21.21 -6.27 15.30
C ALA A 267 20.63 -5.43 14.16
N ARG A 268 19.37 -5.02 14.32
CA ARG A 268 18.68 -4.09 13.43
C ARG A 268 18.59 -2.73 14.08
N GLY A 269 18.60 -1.66 13.30
CA GLY A 269 18.43 -0.33 13.88
C GLY A 269 17.55 0.60 13.06
N PHE A 270 17.06 1.60 13.77
CA PHE A 270 16.33 2.73 13.24
C PHE A 270 16.90 4.01 13.86
N LEU A 271 16.87 5.11 13.12
CA LEU A 271 17.08 6.44 13.70
C LEU A 271 15.73 7.13 13.84
N GLY A 272 15.43 7.62 15.03
CA GLY A 272 14.44 8.66 15.22
C GLY A 272 15.08 10.00 14.89
N VAL A 273 14.55 10.73 13.92
CA VAL A 273 15.03 12.07 13.53
C VAL A 273 13.92 13.08 13.78
N PHE A 274 14.21 14.06 14.63
CA PHE A 274 13.27 15.05 15.12
C PHE A 274 13.77 16.47 14.82
N ASN A 275 12.85 17.39 14.59
CA ASN A 275 13.21 18.79 14.37
C ASN A 275 13.57 19.52 15.67
N GLU A 276 14.12 20.72 15.56
CA GLU A 276 14.50 21.58 16.69
C GLU A 276 13.35 21.86 17.69
N ASN A 277 12.10 21.84 17.23
CA ASN A 277 10.92 22.04 18.07
C ASN A 277 10.33 20.73 18.64
N GLN A 278 10.95 19.57 18.39
CA GLN A 278 10.47 18.23 18.76
C GLN A 278 11.36 17.55 19.79
N LYS A 279 12.10 18.30 20.61
CA LYS A 279 12.98 17.75 21.64
C LYS A 279 12.24 16.86 22.63
N GLU A 280 11.11 17.34 23.16
CA GLU A 280 10.30 16.59 24.13
C GLU A 280 9.73 15.29 23.52
N GLU A 281 9.38 15.32 22.23
CA GLU A 281 8.96 14.15 21.47
C GLU A 281 10.10 13.14 21.32
N ALA A 282 11.33 13.62 21.04
CA ALA A 282 12.52 12.77 21.00
C ALA A 282 12.75 12.11 22.37
N GLU A 283 12.65 12.86 23.47
CA GLU A 283 12.82 12.37 24.86
C GLU A 283 11.83 11.26 25.19
N LYS A 284 10.55 11.48 24.89
CA LYS A 284 9.46 10.54 25.22
C LYS A 284 9.32 9.39 24.22
N SER A 285 9.93 9.47 23.05
CA SER A 285 9.76 8.46 22.01
C SER A 285 10.30 7.08 22.44
N THR A 286 9.48 6.07 22.22
CA THR A 286 9.89 4.67 22.10
C THR A 286 9.79 4.29 20.63
N TYR A 287 10.21 3.10 20.25
CA TYR A 287 10.07 2.68 18.85
C TYR A 287 8.63 2.47 18.40
N GLU A 288 7.79 1.95 19.28
CA GLU A 288 6.37 1.72 19.04
C GLU A 288 5.63 3.05 18.88
N THR A 289 6.09 4.08 19.59
CA THR A 289 5.50 5.42 19.57
C THR A 289 6.19 6.36 18.57
N LEU A 290 7.34 5.98 18.00
CA LEU A 290 8.08 6.77 17.02
C LEU A 290 7.25 6.92 15.73
N PRO A 291 6.83 8.15 15.37
CA PRO A 291 6.07 8.39 14.16
C PRO A 291 6.83 7.92 12.91
N THR A 292 6.11 7.36 11.94
CA THR A 292 6.71 6.81 10.71
C THR A 292 7.55 7.84 9.95
N ASN A 293 7.12 9.10 9.93
CA ASN A 293 7.84 10.22 9.30
C ASN A 293 9.14 10.62 10.00
N ASN A 294 9.34 10.19 11.25
CA ASN A 294 10.57 10.43 12.01
C ASN A 294 11.44 9.16 12.06
N LYS A 295 10.99 8.04 11.49
CA LYS A 295 11.67 6.73 11.57
C LYS A 295 12.46 6.46 10.29
N LEU A 296 13.78 6.44 10.43
CA LEU A 296 14.72 6.09 9.36
C LEU A 296 15.27 4.69 9.58
N ALA A 297 14.95 3.76 8.67
CA ALA A 297 15.46 2.40 8.76
C ALA A 297 16.96 2.34 8.41
N LEU A 298 17.77 1.78 9.32
CA LEU A 298 19.19 1.53 9.08
C LEU A 298 19.45 0.09 8.59
N GLY A 299 18.49 -0.82 8.78
CA GLY A 299 18.68 -2.24 8.46
C GLY A 299 19.63 -2.91 9.46
N THR A 300 20.56 -3.74 8.98
CA THR A 300 21.60 -4.33 9.85
C THR A 300 22.58 -3.25 10.31
N ILE A 301 22.95 -3.25 11.59
CA ILE A 301 23.89 -2.26 12.15
C ILE A 301 25.35 -2.68 11.97
N ALA A 302 25.67 -3.98 12.00
CA ALA A 302 27.05 -4.46 11.81
C ALA A 302 27.80 -3.87 10.59
N PRO A 303 27.17 -3.72 9.40
CA PRO A 303 27.81 -3.07 8.25
C PRO A 303 28.12 -1.57 8.45
N LEU A 304 27.43 -0.89 9.37
CA LEU A 304 27.61 0.55 9.63
C LEU A 304 28.81 0.84 10.53
N LYS A 305 29.38 -0.17 11.18
CA LYS A 305 30.50 -0.02 12.12
C LYS A 305 31.63 0.84 11.54
N GLY A 306 31.92 1.96 12.20
CA GLY A 306 32.95 2.94 11.79
C GLY A 306 32.66 3.68 10.47
N ARG A 307 31.44 3.59 9.95
CA ARG A 307 30.98 4.34 8.77
C ARG A 307 30.23 5.59 9.19
N VAL A 308 30.02 6.48 8.22
CA VAL A 308 29.20 7.69 8.40
C VAL A 308 27.84 7.47 7.73
N VAL A 309 26.79 7.55 8.52
CA VAL A 309 25.41 7.68 8.06
C VAL A 309 25.14 9.15 7.85
N VAL A 310 24.96 9.56 6.59
CA VAL A 310 24.61 10.94 6.28
C VAL A 310 23.09 11.07 6.33
N VAL A 311 22.59 11.84 7.29
CA VAL A 311 21.18 12.23 7.39
C VAL A 311 21.04 13.54 6.64
N GLN A 312 20.46 13.48 5.46
CA GLN A 312 20.24 14.64 4.63
C GLN A 312 18.76 14.77 4.32
N VAL A 313 18.30 16.01 4.21
CA VAL A 313 17.05 16.26 3.51
C VAL A 313 17.41 16.16 2.05
N GLU A 314 16.97 15.10 1.39
CA GLU A 314 17.03 15.10 -0.06
C GLU A 314 16.06 16.16 -0.56
N LYS A 315 16.61 17.34 -0.83
CA LYS A 315 16.01 18.30 -1.75
C LYS A 315 16.11 17.68 -3.13
N TYR A 316 15.27 16.71 -3.41
CA TYR A 316 15.14 16.31 -4.79
C TYR A 316 14.45 17.43 -5.55
N GLY A 317 15.26 18.06 -6.38
CA GLY A 317 14.84 19.02 -7.37
C GLY A 317 16.04 19.35 -8.24
N MET A 318 16.10 18.76 -9.43
CA MET A 318 15.91 19.65 -10.56
C MET A 318 14.53 19.31 -11.09
N ILE A 319 13.58 20.24 -10.87
CA ILE A 319 12.37 20.42 -11.67
C ILE A 319 11.79 19.09 -12.16
N ASP A 320 11.08 18.36 -11.31
CA ASP A 320 10.02 17.37 -11.64
C ASP A 320 9.75 16.44 -10.43
N ASN A 321 9.12 17.05 -9.41
CA ASN A 321 8.03 16.53 -8.58
C ASN A 321 7.97 15.04 -8.17
N PHE A 322 8.15 14.82 -6.87
CA PHE A 322 7.89 13.55 -6.18
C PHE A 322 6.43 13.43 -5.77
N LEU A 323 5.95 12.20 -5.70
CA LEU A 323 4.57 11.86 -5.46
C LEU A 323 4.43 10.98 -4.23
N GLU A 324 3.88 11.56 -3.17
CA GLU A 324 3.40 10.79 -2.03
C GLU A 324 1.93 10.45 -2.24
N PHE A 325 1.51 9.27 -1.75
CA PHE A 325 0.11 8.88 -1.77
C PHE A 325 -0.41 8.42 -0.41
N ALA A 326 -1.66 8.78 -0.17
CA ALA A 326 -2.45 8.27 0.93
C ALA A 326 -3.63 7.48 0.36
N ILE A 327 -3.80 6.25 0.86
CA ILE A 327 -5.00 5.45 0.64
C ILE A 327 -6.00 5.84 1.72
N ILE A 328 -7.10 6.48 1.34
CA ILE A 328 -8.16 6.92 2.27
C ILE A 328 -9.44 6.15 1.96
N ASP A 329 -10.08 5.62 3.00
CA ASP A 329 -11.38 4.96 2.88
C ASP A 329 -12.47 5.99 2.53
N LYS A 330 -13.35 5.62 1.61
CA LYS A 330 -14.48 6.46 1.22
C LYS A 330 -15.53 6.43 2.33
N LYS A 331 -15.79 7.60 2.94
CA LYS A 331 -16.91 7.80 3.88
C LYS A 331 -18.26 7.70 3.17
#